data_AF-D7WBV1-F1
#
_entry.id   AF-D7WBV1-F1
#
_cell.length_a   1.000
_cell.length_b   1.000
_cell.length_c   1.000
_cell.angle_alpha   90.00
_cell.angle_beta   90.00
_cell.angle_gamma   90.00
#
_symmetry.space_group_name_H-M   'P 1'
#
loop_
_entity.id
_entity.type
_entity.pdbx_description
1 polymer ?
#
loop_
_entity_poly.entity_id
_entity_poly.type
_entity_poly.pdbx_seq_one_letter_code
_entity_poly.pdbx_strand_id
1 'polypeptide(L)' 'MCGSGVGRTGTALALLTVFDGLSAEEGIRWVRENYHPRAVETPWQRRWLKSIVLDDRR' A
#
# COMPACT_ATOMS: atom_id res chain seq x y z
N MET A 1 -13.34 11.93 14.23
CA MET A 1 -12.40 10.99 14.90
C MET A 1 -12.04 9.88 13.91
N CYS A 2 -10.79 9.84 13.43
CA CYS A 2 -10.29 8.81 12.51
C CYS A 2 -9.63 7.68 13.33
N GLY A 3 -10.43 6.79 13.94
CA GLY A 3 -9.93 5.71 14.81
C GLY A 3 -9.10 4.61 14.14
N SER A 4 -8.72 4.75 12.87
CA SER A 4 -7.93 3.74 12.14
C SER A 4 -7.13 4.36 10.99
N GLY A 5 -6.36 5.43 11.26
CA GLY A 5 -5.46 6.07 10.28
C GLY A 5 -4.50 5.11 9.56
N VAL A 6 -4.30 3.92 10.12
CA VAL A 6 -3.58 2.78 9.55
C VAL A 6 -4.04 2.39 8.13
N GLY A 7 -5.35 2.44 7.86
CA GLY A 7 -5.90 1.96 6.58
C GLY A 7 -5.60 2.87 5.40
N ARG A 8 -5.71 4.20 5.58
CA ARG A 8 -5.51 5.18 4.49
C ARG A 8 -4.07 5.65 4.39
N THR A 9 -3.43 5.94 5.53
CA THR A 9 -2.01 6.34 5.55
C THR A 9 -1.11 5.19 5.12
N GLY A 10 -1.43 3.96 5.53
CA GLY A 10 -0.71 2.78 5.06
C GLY A 10 -0.84 2.56 3.56
N THR A 11 -2.03 2.80 2.98
CA THR A 11 -2.22 2.71 1.52
C THR A 11 -1.48 3.84 0.78
N ALA A 12 -1.45 5.05 1.31
CA ALA A 12 -0.68 6.15 0.71
C ALA A 12 0.82 5.87 0.72
N LEU A 13 1.37 5.35 1.83
CA LEU A 13 2.76 4.92 1.90
C LEU A 13 3.06 3.75 0.95
N ALA A 14 2.11 2.83 0.77
CA ALA A 14 2.26 1.71 -0.16
C ALA A 14 2.22 2.18 -1.62
N LEU A 15 1.48 3.26 -1.91
CA LEU A 15 1.47 3.90 -3.21
C LEU A 15 2.79 4.63 -3.49
N LEU A 16 3.36 5.30 -2.49
CA LEU A 16 4.66 5.97 -2.61
C LEU A 16 5.79 4.98 -2.90
N THR A 17 5.78 3.82 -2.24
CA THR A 17 6.77 2.75 -2.51
C THR A 17 6.60 2.14 -3.91
N VAL A 18 5.37 2.05 -4.41
CA VAL A 18 5.10 1.66 -5.79
C VAL A 18 5.67 2.69 -6.78
N PHE A 19 5.48 3.99 -6.53
CA PHE A 19 6.10 5.05 -7.34
C PHE A 19 7.63 5.04 -7.28
N ASP A 20 8.21 4.56 -6.18
CA ASP A 20 9.65 4.37 -6.03
C ASP A 20 10.19 3.15 -6.83
N GLY A 21 9.31 2.43 -7.54
CA GLY A 21 9.65 1.31 -8.41
C GLY A 21 9.52 -0.08 -7.77
N LEU A 22 9.02 -0.17 -6.54
CA LEU A 22 8.73 -1.45 -5.88
C LEU A 22 7.44 -2.06 -6.43
N SER A 23 7.37 -3.40 -6.46
CA SER A 23 6.09 -4.06 -6.75
C SER A 23 5.07 -3.79 -5.64
N ALA A 24 3.77 -3.85 -5.96
CA ALA A 24 2.72 -3.63 -4.95
C ALA A 24 2.88 -4.54 -3.72
N GLU A 25 3.33 -5.79 -3.90
CA GLU A 25 3.58 -6.70 -2.78
C GLU A 25 4.76 -6.28 -1.92
N GLU A 26 5.84 -5.79 -2.54
CA GLU A 26 7.00 -5.25 -1.83
C GLU A 26 6.67 -3.95 -1.10
N GLY A 27 5.93 -3.04 -1.73
CA GLY A 27 5.47 -1.80 -1.09
C GLY A 27 4.57 -2.06 0.11
N ILE A 28 3.64 -3.02 0.01
CA ILE A 28 2.79 -3.42 1.14
C ILE A 28 3.62 -4.05 2.26
N ARG A 29 4.58 -4.92 1.93
CA ARG A 29 5.47 -5.53 2.90
C ARG A 29 6.31 -4.47 3.61
N TRP A 30 6.91 -3.56 2.86
CA TRP A 30 7.71 -2.47 3.40
C TRP A 30 6.91 -1.59 4.36
N VAL A 31 5.69 -1.19 4.00
CA VAL A 31 4.83 -0.39 4.89
C VAL A 31 4.39 -1.17 6.14
N ARG A 32 4.14 -2.47 6.02
CA ARG A 32 3.79 -3.30 7.18
C ARG A 32 4.95 -3.45 8.16
N GLU A 33 6.17 -3.54 7.64
CA GLU A 33 7.40 -3.65 8.42
C GLU A 33 7.85 -2.32 9.01
N ASN A 34 7.71 -1.20 8.27
CA ASN A 34 8.25 0.11 8.66
C ASN A 34 7.24 1.08 9.27
N TYR A 35 5.94 0.90 9.03
CA TYR A 35 4.90 1.82 9.51
C TYR A 35 3.95 1.17 10.51
N HIS A 36 3.18 0.17 10.09
CA HIS A 36 2.24 -0.50 10.98
C HIS A 36 1.87 -1.89 10.44
N PRO A 37 1.90 -2.95 11.25
CA PRO A 37 1.65 -4.32 10.78
C PRO A 37 0.23 -4.52 10.20
N ARG A 38 -0.72 -3.69 10.64
CA ARG A 38 -2.09 -3.64 10.09
C ARG A 38 -2.25 -2.72 8.87
N ALA A 39 -1.19 -2.14 8.34
CA ALA A 39 -1.27 -1.32 7.14
C ALA A 39 -1.75 -2.16 5.95
N VAL A 40 -2.65 -1.58 5.15
CA VAL A 40 -3.30 -2.28 4.02
C VAL A 40 -3.95 -3.59 4.52
N GLU A 41 -4.73 -3.49 5.60
CA GLU A 41 -5.40 -4.64 6.23
C GLU A 41 -6.38 -5.31 5.26
N THR A 42 -6.90 -4.54 4.31
CA THR A 42 -8.05 -4.98 3.52
C THR A 42 -7.64 -5.59 2.18
N PRO A 43 -8.16 -6.78 1.84
CA PRO A 43 -7.83 -7.47 0.59
C PRO A 43 -8.13 -6.65 -0.67
N TRP A 44 -9.15 -5.79 -0.63
CA TRP A 44 -9.52 -4.94 -1.77
C TRP A 44 -8.52 -3.80 -1.99
N GLN A 45 -7.94 -3.21 -0.92
CA GLN A 45 -6.85 -2.22 -1.06
C GLN A 45 -5.62 -2.86 -1.70
N ARG A 46 -5.34 -4.12 -1.36
CA ARG A 46 -4.27 -4.91 -1.96
C ARG A 46 -4.46 -5.12 -3.46
N ARG A 47 -5.68 -5.46 -3.87
CA ARG A 47 -6.03 -5.66 -5.28
C ARG A 47 -6.05 -4.34 -6.06
N TRP A 48 -6.49 -3.25 -5.43
CA TRP A 48 -6.44 -1.91 -6.01
C TRP A 48 -4.99 -1.46 -6.25
N LEU A 49 -4.08 -1.62 -5.28
CA LEU A 49 -2.65 -1.31 -5.47
C LEU A 49 -2.03 -2.15 -6.60
N LYS A 50 -2.37 -3.43 -6.71
CA LYS A 50 -1.93 -4.27 -7.85
C LYS A 50 -2.48 -3.77 -9.20
N SER A 51 -3.70 -3.24 -9.23
CA SER A 51 -4.28 -2.65 -10.44
C SER A 51 -3.54 -1.40 -10.89
N ILE A 52 -3.08 -0.56 -9.95
CA ILE A 52 -2.34 0.67 -10.28
C ILE A 52 -0.97 0.33 -10.85
N VAL A 53 -0.25 -0.64 -10.27
CA VAL A 53 1.06 -1.08 -10.79
C VAL A 53 0.96 -1.60 -12.23
N LEU A 54 -0.15 -2.24 -12.60
CA LEU A 54 -0.38 -2.69 -13.97
C LEU A 54 -0.62 -1.53 -14.94
N ASP A 55 -1.15 -0.40 -14.45
CA ASP A 55 -1.40 0.81 -15.24
C ASP A 55 -0.15 1.69 -15.37
N ASP A 56 0.65 1.79 -14.31
CA ASP A 56 1.88 2.59 -14.23
C ASP A 56 3.07 2.02 -15.05
N ARG A 57 3.04 0.73 -15.37
CA ARG A 57 4.04 0.05 -16.23
C ARG A 57 3.86 0.32 -17.73
N ARG A 58 2.95 1.21 -18.13
CA ARG A 58 2.65 1.54 -19.54
C ARG A 58 3.34 2.82 -20.00
#